data_AF-M7W343-F1
#
_entry.id   AF-M7W343-F1
#
_cell.length_a   1.000
_cell.length_b   1.000
_cell.length_c   1.000
_cell.angle_alpha   90.00
_cell.angle_beta   90.00
_cell.angle_gamma   90.00
#
_symmetry.space_group_name_H-M   'P 1'
#
loop_
_entity.id
_entity.type
_entity.pdbx_description
1 polymer ?
#
loop_
_entity_poly.entity_id
_entity_poly.type
_entity_poly.pdbx_seq_one_letter_code
_entity_poly.pdbx_strand_id
1 'polypeptide(L)'
;MKYIPNFIEKDTEYKACEEKINTVLEHIYNLKFVLKVIESKANSSVEEENVKEAKEKMEIVQEKIDNCYELIEKIIGENKILAQRYCYYPYFYSIIIEDELVTKEVFNEKLGSENIYSFDMNIKENEDNIHRITTIYIICKNDSTIKKLHSFVNDMCWNIQKENNYQEWYDSKIMEHTYGTDVCFYNNPNDERHSKESDNQIYTDLIEKIMRLKYDFQTAKKIVRVLSIENDSICEVKELIFSKDLKKKSEDIIIALQDFDYWVE
;
A
#
# COMPACT_ATOMS: atom_id res chain seq x y z
N MET A 1 -26.07 -2.39 4.85
CA MET A 1 -25.76 -1.65 3.59
C MET A 1 -24.33 -2.00 3.22
N LYS A 2 -24.09 -2.75 2.13
CA LYS A 2 -22.71 -2.95 1.63
C LYS A 2 -22.20 -1.56 1.16
N TYR A 3 -21.01 -1.18 1.60
CA TYR A 3 -20.37 0.11 1.32
C TYR A 3 -20.26 0.32 -0.20
N ILE A 4 -20.73 1.46 -0.72
CA ILE A 4 -20.53 1.85 -2.12
C ILE A 4 -19.34 2.81 -2.17
N PRO A 5 -18.22 2.42 -2.78
CA PRO A 5 -17.00 3.22 -2.84
C PRO A 5 -17.15 4.39 -3.80
N ASN A 6 -16.40 5.46 -3.53
CA ASN A 6 -16.35 6.61 -4.41
C ASN A 6 -15.20 6.45 -5.42
N PHE A 7 -15.52 6.62 -6.70
CA PHE A 7 -14.51 6.73 -7.75
C PHE A 7 -13.68 7.99 -7.53
N ILE A 8 -12.36 7.85 -7.52
CA ILE A 8 -11.43 8.98 -7.49
C ILE A 8 -11.35 9.52 -8.92
N GLU A 9 -11.92 10.71 -9.14
CA GLU A 9 -11.82 11.37 -10.43
C GLU A 9 -10.40 11.88 -10.66
N LYS A 10 -9.70 11.28 -11.62
CA LYS A 10 -8.34 11.66 -12.00
C LYS A 10 -8.38 12.66 -13.15
N ASP A 11 -8.12 13.94 -12.83
CA ASP A 11 -7.97 14.99 -13.84
C ASP A 11 -6.66 14.83 -14.64
N THR A 12 -6.43 15.74 -15.60
CA THR A 12 -5.25 15.70 -16.46
C THR A 12 -3.94 15.86 -15.68
N GLU A 13 -3.93 16.67 -14.63
CA GLU A 13 -2.72 16.91 -13.82
C GLU A 13 -2.39 15.68 -12.97
N TYR A 14 -3.41 15.10 -12.32
CA TYR A 14 -3.30 13.85 -11.58
C TYR A 14 -2.71 12.75 -12.46
N LYS A 15 -3.26 12.56 -13.66
CA LYS A 15 -2.79 11.52 -14.60
C LYS A 15 -1.35 11.76 -15.03
N ALA A 16 -0.98 13.01 -15.33
CA ALA A 16 0.39 13.34 -15.69
C ALA A 16 1.38 13.09 -14.54
N CYS A 17 0.98 13.33 -13.29
CA CYS A 17 1.78 12.98 -12.12
C CYS A 17 1.86 11.46 -11.93
N GLU A 18 0.73 10.75 -12.03
CA GLU A 18 0.67 9.29 -11.91
C GLU A 18 1.55 8.60 -12.96
N GLU A 19 1.57 9.07 -14.20
CA GLU A 19 2.47 8.58 -15.26
C GLU A 19 3.95 8.73 -14.88
N LYS A 20 4.36 9.91 -14.39
CA LYS A 20 5.74 10.14 -13.92
C LYS A 20 6.09 9.24 -12.75
N ILE A 21 5.19 9.11 -11.77
CA ILE A 21 5.37 8.24 -10.60
C ILE A 21 5.54 6.78 -11.05
N ASN A 22 4.71 6.30 -11.97
CA ASN A 22 4.80 4.94 -12.49
C ASN A 22 6.16 4.66 -13.15
N THR A 23 6.72 5.62 -13.89
CA THR A 23 8.09 5.51 -14.42
C THR A 23 9.14 5.42 -13.32
N VAL A 24 8.99 6.18 -12.23
CA VAL A 24 9.92 6.10 -11.08
C VAL A 24 9.77 4.75 -10.35
N LEU A 25 8.55 4.26 -10.17
CA LEU A 25 8.26 2.96 -9.58
C LEU A 25 8.89 1.81 -10.38
N GLU A 26 8.84 1.86 -11.72
CA GLU A 26 9.52 0.87 -12.57
C GLU A 26 11.04 0.83 -12.31
N HIS A 27 11.67 2.00 -12.14
CA HIS A 27 13.09 2.05 -11.74
C HIS A 27 13.32 1.44 -10.35
N ILE A 28 12.44 1.72 -9.39
CA ILE A 28 12.50 1.12 -8.04
C ILE A 28 12.41 -0.41 -8.13
N TYR A 29 11.51 -0.96 -8.95
CA TYR A 29 11.38 -2.41 -9.14
C TYR A 29 12.65 -3.04 -9.70
N ASN A 30 13.24 -2.42 -10.71
CA ASN A 30 14.50 -2.87 -11.30
C ASN A 30 15.65 -2.81 -10.27
N LEU A 31 15.73 -1.75 -9.46
CA LEU A 31 16.75 -1.62 -8.40
C LEU A 31 16.55 -2.67 -7.29
N LYS A 32 15.30 -2.91 -6.84
CA LYS A 32 14.99 -3.97 -5.87
C LYS A 32 15.35 -5.36 -6.40
N PHE A 33 15.15 -5.61 -7.69
CA PHE A 33 15.59 -6.86 -8.32
C PHE A 33 17.13 -6.99 -8.29
N VAL A 34 17.85 -5.93 -8.67
CA VAL A 34 19.32 -5.90 -8.58
C VAL A 34 19.81 -6.15 -7.16
N LEU A 35 19.18 -5.52 -6.16
CA LEU A 35 19.50 -5.70 -4.74
C LEU A 35 19.39 -7.18 -4.34
N LYS A 36 18.29 -7.85 -4.71
CA LYS A 36 18.10 -9.29 -4.45
C LYS A 36 19.15 -10.17 -5.13
N VAL A 37 19.56 -9.83 -6.35
CA VAL A 37 20.61 -10.57 -7.06
C VAL A 37 21.95 -10.42 -6.34
N ILE A 38 22.27 -9.24 -5.83
CA ILE A 38 23.49 -9.01 -5.05
C ILE A 38 23.44 -9.79 -3.74
N GLU A 39 22.32 -9.70 -3.01
CA GLU A 39 22.10 -10.41 -1.75
C GLU A 39 22.23 -11.94 -1.92
N SER A 40 21.58 -12.50 -2.95
CA SER A 40 21.67 -13.94 -3.25
C SER A 40 23.11 -14.37 -3.53
N LYS A 41 23.88 -13.56 -4.25
CA LYS A 41 25.30 -13.84 -4.52
C LYS A 41 26.14 -13.77 -3.24
N ALA A 42 25.91 -12.76 -2.40
CA ALA A 42 26.59 -12.60 -1.12
C ALA A 42 26.33 -13.82 -0.20
N ASN A 43 25.07 -14.23 -0.08
CA ASN A 43 24.67 -15.37 0.75
C ASN A 43 25.21 -16.71 0.25
N SER A 44 25.51 -16.82 -1.05
CA SER A 44 26.14 -18.01 -1.64
C SER A 44 27.67 -18.00 -1.58
N SER A 45 28.29 -16.89 -1.18
CA SER A 45 29.74 -16.74 -1.16
C SER A 45 30.34 -17.21 0.16
N VAL A 46 31.48 -17.89 0.08
CA VAL A 46 32.27 -18.33 1.24
C VAL A 46 33.43 -17.37 1.54
N GLU A 47 33.70 -16.43 0.63
CA GLU A 47 34.80 -15.48 0.72
C GLU A 47 34.34 -14.17 1.36
N GLU A 48 34.94 -13.79 2.50
CA GLU A 48 34.58 -12.59 3.26
C GLU A 48 34.71 -11.30 2.44
N GLU A 49 35.69 -11.22 1.53
CA GLU A 49 35.91 -10.05 0.67
C GLU A 49 34.75 -9.83 -0.31
N ASN A 50 34.23 -10.91 -0.91
CA ASN A 50 33.05 -10.84 -1.78
C ASN A 50 31.79 -10.44 -1.00
N VAL A 51 31.63 -10.90 0.24
CA VAL A 51 30.52 -10.50 1.12
C VAL A 51 30.62 -9.01 1.46
N LYS A 52 31.83 -8.51 1.72
CA LYS A 52 32.06 -7.08 1.99
C LYS A 52 31.77 -6.21 0.77
N GLU A 53 32.29 -6.58 -0.41
CA GLU A 53 32.02 -5.86 -1.65
C GLU A 53 30.52 -5.86 -1.98
N ALA A 54 29.83 -6.98 -1.74
CA ALA A 54 28.38 -7.05 -1.92
C ALA A 54 27.63 -6.09 -0.98
N LYS A 55 28.03 -5.98 0.30
CA LYS A 55 27.44 -5.01 1.23
C LYS A 55 27.59 -3.57 0.75
N GLU A 56 28.78 -3.18 0.28
CA GLU A 56 29.01 -1.84 -0.28
C GLU A 56 28.12 -1.57 -1.51
N LYS A 57 27.96 -2.55 -2.40
CA LYS A 57 27.05 -2.44 -3.55
C LYS A 57 25.58 -2.35 -3.12
N MET A 58 25.18 -3.11 -2.10
CA MET A 58 23.82 -3.05 -1.55
C MET A 58 23.51 -1.66 -0.97
N GLU A 59 24.45 -1.05 -0.25
CA GLU A 59 24.30 0.31 0.27
C GLU A 59 24.10 1.33 -0.86
N ILE A 60 24.91 1.25 -1.94
CA ILE A 60 24.77 2.13 -3.11
C ILE A 60 23.39 1.95 -3.78
N VAL A 61 22.94 0.71 -3.96
CA VAL A 61 21.63 0.43 -4.58
C VAL A 61 20.49 0.93 -3.69
N GLN A 62 20.61 0.76 -2.37
CA GLN A 62 19.63 1.27 -1.41
C GLN A 62 19.54 2.79 -1.46
N GLU A 63 20.68 3.50 -1.50
CA GLU A 63 20.70 4.96 -1.66
C GLU A 63 19.97 5.40 -2.93
N LYS A 64 20.10 4.66 -4.04
CA LYS A 64 19.35 4.96 -5.28
C LYS A 64 17.85 4.73 -5.14
N ILE A 65 17.43 3.70 -4.41
CA ILE A 65 16.02 3.45 -4.10
C ILE A 65 15.46 4.62 -3.26
N ASP A 66 16.21 5.07 -2.25
CA ASP A 66 15.80 6.18 -1.38
C ASP A 66 15.64 7.47 -2.19
N ASN A 67 16.60 7.78 -3.08
CA ASN A 67 16.52 8.90 -4.01
C ASN A 67 15.27 8.84 -4.93
N CYS A 68 14.84 7.65 -5.34
CA CYS A 68 13.63 7.48 -6.12
C CYS A 68 12.37 7.79 -5.30
N TYR A 69 12.30 7.38 -4.02
CA TYR A 69 11.17 7.74 -3.16
C TYR A 69 11.12 9.25 -2.87
N GLU A 70 12.26 9.91 -2.68
CA GLU A 70 12.31 11.37 -2.58
C GLU A 70 11.82 12.07 -3.86
N LEU A 71 12.11 11.48 -5.03
CA LEU A 71 11.61 11.99 -6.30
C LEU A 71 10.09 11.83 -6.42
N ILE A 72 9.54 10.69 -5.97
CA ILE A 72 8.10 10.47 -5.91
C ILE A 72 7.43 11.54 -5.03
N GLU A 73 7.99 11.82 -3.85
CA GLU A 73 7.49 12.89 -2.96
C GLU A 73 7.47 14.26 -3.66
N LYS A 74 8.54 14.60 -4.40
CA LYS A 74 8.61 15.85 -5.17
C LYS A 74 7.59 15.92 -6.31
N ILE A 75 7.34 14.82 -7.01
CA ILE A 75 6.34 14.76 -8.09
C ILE A 75 4.93 14.95 -7.53
N ILE A 76 4.66 14.38 -6.36
CA ILE A 76 3.36 14.42 -5.70
C ILE A 76 3.03 15.81 -5.15
N GLY A 77 4.04 16.49 -4.62
CA GLY A 77 3.86 17.82 -4.02
C GLY A 77 2.81 17.80 -2.92
N GLU A 78 1.79 18.64 -3.04
CA GLU A 78 0.73 18.77 -2.02
C GLU A 78 -0.48 17.85 -2.27
N ASN A 79 -0.45 17.00 -3.30
CA ASN A 79 -1.56 16.12 -3.62
C ASN A 79 -1.69 14.98 -2.61
N LYS A 80 -2.58 15.15 -1.63
CA LYS A 80 -2.80 14.20 -0.53
C LYS A 80 -3.23 12.81 -1.00
N ILE A 81 -4.02 12.70 -2.07
CA ILE A 81 -4.50 11.41 -2.59
C ILE A 81 -3.33 10.64 -3.19
N LEU A 82 -2.50 11.29 -4.00
CA LEU A 82 -1.28 10.69 -4.55
C LEU A 82 -0.27 10.36 -3.44
N ALA A 83 -0.09 11.23 -2.44
CA ALA A 83 0.80 10.99 -1.31
C ALA A 83 0.39 9.75 -0.51
N GLN A 84 -0.91 9.60 -0.24
CA GLN A 84 -1.45 8.43 0.42
C GLN A 84 -1.23 7.15 -0.38
N ARG A 85 -1.34 7.23 -1.70
CA ARG A 85 -1.11 6.09 -2.59
C ARG A 85 0.38 5.72 -2.66
N TYR A 86 1.26 6.69 -2.86
CA TYR A 86 2.61 6.43 -3.38
C TYR A 86 3.76 6.82 -2.44
N CYS A 87 3.53 7.65 -1.41
CA CYS A 87 4.58 8.07 -0.47
C CYS A 87 4.50 7.37 0.88
N TYR A 88 3.30 7.11 1.37
CA TYR A 88 3.13 6.73 2.77
C TYR A 88 3.38 5.24 3.02
N TYR A 89 3.34 4.43 1.97
CA TYR A 89 3.36 2.99 2.09
C TYR A 89 4.65 2.37 2.65
N PRO A 90 5.87 2.87 2.33
CA PRO A 90 7.08 2.27 2.87
C PRO A 90 7.26 2.55 4.37
N TYR A 91 6.55 3.55 4.89
CA TYR A 91 6.81 4.18 6.17
C TYR A 91 5.65 4.10 7.16
N PHE A 92 4.69 3.19 6.90
CA PHE A 92 3.50 3.04 7.71
C PHE A 92 3.69 1.96 8.79
N TYR A 93 3.51 2.33 10.05
CA TYR A 93 3.67 1.45 11.21
C TYR A 93 2.48 1.57 12.15
N SER A 94 2.21 0.50 12.89
CA SER A 94 1.36 0.55 14.06
C SER A 94 2.10 0.12 15.31
N ILE A 95 1.65 0.66 16.44
CA ILE A 95 2.22 0.44 17.76
C ILE A 95 1.06 0.05 18.67
N ILE A 96 1.21 -1.07 19.36
CA ILE A 96 0.21 -1.60 20.28
C ILE A 96 0.74 -1.40 21.71
N ILE A 97 -0.06 -0.74 22.52
CA ILE A 97 0.25 -0.36 23.89
C ILE A 97 -0.88 -0.83 24.80
N GLU A 98 -0.53 -1.55 25.86
CA GLU A 98 -1.48 -2.04 26.86
C GLU A 98 -1.45 -1.11 28.08
N ASP A 99 -2.62 -0.67 28.53
CA ASP A 99 -2.86 0.08 29.77
C ASP A 99 -2.16 1.45 29.94
N GLU A 100 -1.33 1.87 29.00
CA GLU A 100 -0.71 3.19 28.98
C GLU A 100 -1.42 4.17 28.03
N LEU A 101 -1.41 5.46 28.41
CA LEU A 101 -1.82 6.56 27.55
C LEU A 101 -0.59 7.31 27.06
N VAL A 102 -0.42 7.34 25.75
CA VAL A 102 0.65 8.07 25.09
C VAL A 102 0.01 9.07 24.17
N THR A 103 0.56 10.28 24.08
CA THR A 103 0.03 11.32 23.20
C THR A 103 0.96 11.56 22.02
N LYS A 104 0.45 12.28 21.01
CA LYS A 104 1.25 12.64 19.83
C LYS A 104 2.49 13.47 20.20
N GLU A 105 2.42 14.27 21.27
CA GLU A 105 3.52 15.12 21.73
C GLU A 105 4.76 14.30 22.10
N VAL A 106 4.58 13.13 22.70
CA VAL A 106 5.68 12.22 23.06
C VAL A 106 6.44 11.78 21.81
N PHE A 107 5.71 11.43 20.74
CA PHE A 107 6.31 11.06 19.46
C PHE A 107 6.95 12.27 18.77
N ASN A 108 6.33 13.45 18.83
CA ASN A 108 6.90 14.66 18.26
C ASN A 108 8.23 15.03 18.93
N GLU A 109 8.33 14.91 20.26
CA GLU A 109 9.56 15.18 21.00
C GLU A 109 10.69 14.21 20.60
N LYS A 110 10.36 12.93 20.42
CA LYS A 110 11.36 11.91 20.10
C LYS A 110 11.75 11.86 18.63
N LEU A 111 10.80 12.04 17.72
CA LEU A 111 10.98 11.85 16.28
C LEU A 111 11.16 13.16 15.52
N GLY A 112 10.68 14.28 16.07
CA GLY A 112 10.53 15.55 15.35
C GLY A 112 9.21 15.59 14.58
N SER A 113 8.36 16.58 14.86
CA SER A 113 7.03 16.71 14.25
C SER A 113 7.08 16.80 12.72
N GLU A 114 8.15 17.38 12.17
CA GLU A 114 8.40 17.52 10.75
C GLU A 114 8.67 16.19 10.03
N ASN A 115 8.98 15.13 10.79
CA ASN A 115 9.33 13.81 10.29
C ASN A 115 8.15 12.82 10.33
N ILE A 116 6.96 13.27 10.75
CA ILE A 116 5.74 12.46 10.81
C ILE A 116 4.75 13.01 9.78
N TYR A 117 4.34 12.17 8.83
CA TYR A 117 3.28 12.49 7.87
C TYR A 117 1.89 12.42 8.51
N SER A 118 1.65 11.37 9.28
CA SER A 118 0.35 11.12 9.88
C SER A 118 0.51 10.43 11.23
N PHE A 119 -0.43 10.71 12.12
CA PHE A 119 -0.56 10.10 13.42
C PHE A 119 -2.03 9.96 13.73
N ASP A 120 -2.46 8.73 14.03
CA ASP A 120 -3.83 8.41 14.39
C ASP A 120 -3.83 7.43 15.55
N MET A 121 -4.82 7.55 16.44
CA MET A 121 -4.88 6.78 17.68
C MET A 121 -6.26 6.20 17.87
N ASN A 122 -6.30 4.89 18.10
CA ASN A 122 -7.52 4.18 18.42
C ASN A 122 -7.37 3.55 19.81
N ILE A 123 -8.35 3.76 20.67
CA ILE A 123 -8.37 3.23 22.03
C ILE A 123 -9.55 2.27 22.12
N LYS A 124 -9.26 1.02 22.43
CA LYS A 124 -10.25 -0.02 22.68
C LYS A 124 -10.23 -0.40 24.15
N GLU A 125 -11.32 -0.09 24.85
CA GLU A 125 -11.55 -0.56 26.21
C GLU A 125 -11.97 -2.04 26.15
N ASN A 126 -11.40 -2.84 27.06
CA ASN A 126 -11.76 -4.24 27.20
C ASN A 126 -13.10 -4.38 27.93
N GLU A 127 -13.75 -5.54 27.84
CA GLU A 127 -15.09 -5.75 28.42
C GLU A 127 -15.12 -5.55 29.95
N ASP A 128 -13.97 -5.65 30.62
CA ASP A 128 -13.82 -5.41 32.05
C ASP A 128 -13.67 -3.93 32.44
N ASN A 129 -13.54 -3.01 31.47
CA ASN A 129 -13.27 -1.57 31.64
C ASN A 129 -12.01 -1.25 32.48
N ILE A 130 -11.14 -2.24 32.69
CA ILE A 130 -9.89 -2.11 33.44
C ILE A 130 -8.73 -2.10 32.47
N HIS A 131 -8.76 -3.01 31.50
CA HIS A 131 -7.72 -3.09 30.49
C HIS A 131 -8.10 -2.25 29.28
N ARG A 132 -7.10 -1.59 28.69
CA ARG A 132 -7.24 -0.85 27.44
C ARG A 132 -6.09 -1.21 26.51
N ILE A 133 -6.43 -1.31 25.23
CA ILE A 133 -5.45 -1.42 24.16
C ILE A 133 -5.48 -0.13 23.37
N THR A 134 -4.35 0.57 23.34
CA THR A 134 -4.14 1.73 22.49
C THR A 134 -3.36 1.28 21.27
N THR A 135 -3.96 1.45 20.09
CA THR A 135 -3.28 1.25 18.80
C THR A 135 -2.96 2.61 18.21
N ILE A 136 -1.68 2.90 18.03
CA ILE A 136 -1.19 4.11 17.39
C ILE A 136 -0.74 3.76 15.98
N TYR A 137 -1.23 4.51 15.00
CA TYR A 137 -0.84 4.41 13.60
C TYR A 137 0.01 5.62 13.25
N ILE A 138 1.22 5.38 12.75
CA ILE A 138 2.18 6.43 12.42
C ILE A 138 2.75 6.23 11.01
N ILE A 139 2.80 7.31 10.23
CA ILE A 139 3.46 7.34 8.93
C ILE A 139 4.69 8.24 9.06
N CYS A 140 5.89 7.67 8.95
CA CYS A 140 7.16 8.39 8.99
C CYS A 140 7.54 8.94 7.61
N LYS A 141 8.46 9.93 7.56
CA LYS A 141 8.91 10.51 6.27
C LYS A 141 10.10 9.79 5.63
N ASN A 142 10.92 9.10 6.41
CA ASN A 142 12.15 8.48 5.93
C ASN A 142 12.66 7.40 6.89
N ASP A 143 13.64 6.62 6.41
CA ASP A 143 14.26 5.52 7.16
C ASP A 143 14.98 5.95 8.43
N SER A 144 15.57 7.16 8.44
CA SER A 144 16.19 7.70 9.66
C SER A 144 15.16 7.86 10.77
N THR A 145 13.96 8.32 10.43
CA THR A 145 12.85 8.47 11.38
C THR A 145 12.33 7.12 11.85
N ILE A 146 12.24 6.14 10.96
CA ILE A 146 11.88 4.76 11.31
C ILE A 146 12.86 4.17 12.31
N LYS A 147 14.18 4.36 12.10
CA LYS A 147 15.21 3.91 13.04
C LYS A 147 15.02 4.53 14.43
N LYS A 148 14.71 5.83 14.49
CA LYS A 148 14.39 6.52 15.76
C LYS A 148 13.13 5.94 16.40
N LEU A 149 12.09 5.67 15.60
CA LEU A 149 10.84 5.08 16.06
C LEU A 149 11.07 3.69 16.66
N HIS A 150 11.78 2.81 15.98
CA HIS A 150 12.12 1.49 16.51
C HIS A 150 12.93 1.58 17.81
N SER A 151 13.94 2.44 17.86
CA SER A 151 14.70 2.65 19.10
C SER A 151 13.79 3.09 20.23
N PHE A 152 12.90 4.06 19.97
CA PHE A 152 12.00 4.58 20.98
C PHE A 152 10.99 3.55 21.48
N VAL A 153 10.35 2.84 20.57
CA VAL A 153 9.37 1.79 20.91
C VAL A 153 10.05 0.67 21.68
N ASN A 154 11.27 0.28 21.30
CA ASN A 154 12.05 -0.72 22.04
C ASN A 154 12.41 -0.23 23.45
N ASP A 155 12.82 1.04 23.61
CA ASP A 155 13.10 1.64 24.92
C ASP A 155 11.87 1.58 25.84
N MET A 156 10.67 1.74 25.27
CA MET A 156 9.39 1.68 25.98
C MET A 156 8.80 0.27 26.11
N CYS A 157 9.45 -0.74 25.51
CA CYS A 157 8.95 -2.13 25.46
C CYS A 157 7.56 -2.25 24.82
N TRP A 158 7.19 -1.37 23.89
CA TRP A 158 5.94 -1.48 23.14
C TRP A 158 6.10 -2.39 21.92
N ASN A 159 4.99 -2.91 21.42
CA ASN A 159 4.98 -3.73 20.21
C ASN A 159 4.83 -2.83 18.98
N ILE A 160 5.75 -2.93 18.02
CA ILE A 160 5.69 -2.22 16.73
C ILE A 160 5.59 -3.22 15.58
N GLN A 161 4.72 -2.94 14.62
CA GLN A 161 4.60 -3.70 13.38
C GLN A 161 4.57 -2.75 12.18
N LYS A 162 5.16 -3.19 11.06
CA LYS A 162 5.00 -2.49 9.79
C LYS A 162 3.61 -2.81 9.25
N GLU A 163 2.87 -1.79 8.88
CA GLU A 163 1.55 -1.92 8.29
C GLU A 163 1.65 -2.05 6.78
N ASN A 164 0.95 -3.03 6.24
CA ASN A 164 0.79 -3.16 4.81
C ASN A 164 -0.34 -2.27 4.32
N ASN A 165 -0.23 -1.82 3.08
CA ASN A 165 -1.24 -1.01 2.43
C ASN A 165 -1.41 -1.46 0.99
N TYR A 166 -2.45 -0.90 0.37
CA TYR A 166 -2.86 -1.27 -0.97
C TYR A 166 -1.76 -1.13 -2.02
N GLN A 167 -0.96 -0.06 -2.00
CA GLN A 167 0.06 0.15 -3.03
C GLN A 167 1.21 -0.86 -2.90
N GLU A 168 1.65 -1.17 -1.68
CA GLU A 168 2.67 -2.21 -1.46
C GLU A 168 2.19 -3.59 -1.94
N TRP A 169 0.94 -3.95 -1.65
CA TRP A 169 0.31 -5.16 -2.19
C TRP A 169 0.26 -5.13 -3.73
N TYR A 170 -0.20 -4.03 -4.32
CA TYR A 170 -0.34 -3.88 -5.77
C TYR A 170 1.01 -4.02 -6.49
N ASP A 171 2.06 -3.39 -5.95
CA ASP A 171 3.43 -3.47 -6.46
C ASP A 171 3.95 -4.91 -6.39
N SER A 172 3.69 -5.62 -5.28
CA SER A 172 4.07 -7.02 -5.13
C SER A 172 3.46 -7.92 -6.20
N LYS A 173 2.18 -7.70 -6.54
CA LYS A 173 1.47 -8.46 -7.57
C LYS A 173 2.01 -8.17 -8.97
N ILE A 174 2.40 -6.92 -9.25
CA ILE A 174 3.11 -6.62 -10.49
C ILE A 174 4.43 -7.39 -10.55
N MET A 175 5.24 -7.37 -9.49
CA MET A 175 6.53 -8.06 -9.50
C MET A 175 6.38 -9.58 -9.65
N GLU A 176 5.41 -10.19 -8.98
CA GLU A 176 5.06 -11.62 -9.11
C GLU A 176 4.72 -11.95 -10.58
N HIS A 177 3.83 -11.18 -11.19
CA HIS A 177 3.39 -11.39 -12.57
C HIS A 177 4.48 -11.12 -13.62
N THR A 178 5.34 -10.12 -13.40
CA THR A 178 6.35 -9.70 -14.38
C THR A 178 7.62 -10.54 -14.29
N TYR A 179 8.07 -10.88 -13.09
CA TYR A 179 9.38 -11.50 -12.87
C TYR A 179 9.30 -12.94 -12.34
N GLY A 180 8.10 -13.45 -12.04
CA GLY A 180 7.90 -14.81 -11.55
C GLY A 180 8.53 -15.07 -10.19
N THR A 181 8.90 -14.01 -9.47
CA THR A 181 9.41 -14.11 -8.11
C THR A 181 8.24 -14.07 -7.15
N ASP A 182 8.06 -15.13 -6.37
CA ASP A 182 7.32 -15.07 -5.11
C ASP A 182 8.05 -14.04 -4.23
N VAL A 183 7.67 -12.77 -4.35
CA VAL A 183 8.00 -11.82 -3.31
C VAL A 183 6.99 -12.11 -2.21
N CYS A 184 7.36 -13.03 -1.33
CA CYS A 184 6.61 -13.38 -0.14
C CYS A 184 6.45 -12.15 0.78
N PHE A 185 5.59 -11.22 0.41
CA PHE A 185 4.85 -10.44 1.38
C PHE A 185 3.75 -11.38 1.85
N TYR A 186 4.07 -12.22 2.84
CA TYR A 186 3.07 -13.02 3.54
C TYR A 186 2.13 -12.07 4.26
N ASN A 187 1.16 -11.54 3.53
CA ASN A 187 0.12 -10.72 4.08
C ASN A 187 -1.13 -11.55 4.02
N ASN A 188 -1.65 -11.90 5.19
CA ASN A 188 -3.05 -12.23 5.30
C ASN A 188 -3.82 -11.01 4.78
N PRO A 189 -4.61 -11.12 3.70
CA PRO A 189 -5.34 -9.98 3.14
C PRO A 189 -6.21 -9.30 4.21
N ASN A 190 -6.63 -10.06 5.22
CA ASN A 190 -7.43 -9.59 6.35
C ASN A 190 -6.68 -8.73 7.39
N ASP A 191 -5.34 -8.67 7.32
CA ASP A 191 -4.51 -7.89 8.25
C ASP A 191 -4.19 -6.48 7.70
N GLU A 192 -4.63 -6.14 6.48
CA GLU A 192 -4.47 -4.78 5.94
C GLU A 192 -5.44 -3.80 6.59
N ARG A 193 -4.93 -2.66 7.06
CA ARG A 193 -5.79 -1.55 7.48
C ARG A 193 -6.47 -0.93 6.25
N HIS A 194 -7.75 -1.25 6.07
CA HIS A 194 -8.59 -0.62 5.07
C HIS A 194 -9.02 0.78 5.52
N SER A 195 -8.36 1.79 4.98
CA SER A 195 -8.88 3.16 5.00
C SER A 195 -9.95 3.31 3.91
N LYS A 196 -10.88 4.25 4.11
CA LYS A 196 -11.88 4.59 3.09
C LYS A 196 -11.22 4.97 1.76
N GLU A 197 -10.09 5.63 1.84
CA GLU A 197 -9.30 6.08 0.70
C GLU A 197 -8.59 4.91 -0.01
N SER A 198 -8.05 3.93 0.71
CA SER A 198 -7.49 2.71 0.08
C SER A 198 -8.58 1.91 -0.63
N ASP A 199 -9.77 1.83 -0.06
CA ASP A 199 -10.90 1.19 -0.73
C ASP A 199 -11.23 1.95 -2.02
N ASN A 200 -11.38 3.28 -1.94
CA ASN A 200 -11.63 4.11 -3.13
C ASN A 200 -10.56 3.92 -4.21
N GLN A 201 -9.29 3.75 -3.84
CA GLN A 201 -8.21 3.44 -4.79
C GLN A 201 -8.40 2.06 -5.45
N ILE A 202 -8.68 1.01 -4.68
CA ILE A 202 -8.95 -0.36 -5.19
C ILE A 202 -10.06 -0.32 -6.24
N TYR A 203 -11.18 0.32 -5.92
CA TYR A 203 -12.31 0.38 -6.83
C TYR A 203 -12.05 1.27 -8.03
N THR A 204 -11.31 2.38 -7.86
CA THR A 204 -10.88 3.23 -8.97
C THR A 204 -10.04 2.44 -9.97
N ASP A 205 -9.06 1.67 -9.48
CA ASP A 205 -8.20 0.85 -10.34
C ASP A 205 -8.98 -0.27 -11.03
N LEU A 206 -9.94 -0.90 -10.33
CA LEU A 206 -10.80 -1.93 -10.93
C LEU A 206 -11.70 -1.34 -12.03
N ILE A 207 -12.27 -0.14 -11.82
CA ILE A 207 -13.03 0.59 -12.85
C ILE A 207 -12.13 0.85 -14.06
N GLU A 208 -10.95 1.42 -13.86
CA GLU A 208 -10.00 1.71 -14.94
C GLU A 208 -9.56 0.43 -15.68
N LYS A 209 -9.37 -0.67 -14.95
CA LYS A 209 -9.06 -1.98 -15.53
C LYS A 209 -10.18 -2.49 -16.44
N ILE A 210 -11.44 -2.35 -16.01
CA ILE A 210 -12.60 -2.72 -16.83
C ILE A 210 -12.76 -1.78 -18.03
N MET A 211 -12.50 -0.47 -17.88
CA MET A 211 -12.51 0.46 -19.01
C MET A 211 -11.50 0.07 -20.09
N ARG A 212 -10.33 -0.49 -19.71
CA ARG A 212 -9.35 -1.03 -20.67
C ARG A 212 -9.88 -2.23 -21.48
N LEU A 213 -10.97 -2.86 -21.05
CA LEU A 213 -11.70 -3.89 -21.81
C LEU A 213 -12.68 -3.31 -22.84
N LYS A 214 -12.61 -1.99 -23.10
CA LYS A 214 -13.45 -1.23 -24.05
C LYS A 214 -14.88 -0.94 -23.58
N TYR A 215 -15.14 -1.01 -22.28
CA TYR A 215 -16.38 -0.51 -21.70
C TYR A 215 -16.27 0.98 -21.38
N ASP A 216 -17.37 1.73 -21.57
CA ASP A 216 -17.45 3.12 -21.10
C ASP A 216 -17.48 3.20 -19.57
N PHE A 217 -17.29 4.40 -19.03
CA PHE A 217 -17.23 4.63 -17.59
C PHE A 217 -18.50 4.20 -16.83
N GLN A 218 -19.69 4.44 -17.38
CA GLN A 218 -20.94 4.09 -16.68
C GLN A 218 -21.13 2.58 -16.66
N THR A 219 -20.83 1.92 -17.79
CA THR A 219 -20.84 0.46 -17.86
C THR A 219 -19.82 -0.16 -16.91
N ALA A 220 -18.59 0.37 -16.86
CA ALA A 220 -17.56 -0.10 -15.92
C ALA A 220 -18.00 0.05 -14.45
N LYS A 221 -18.60 1.20 -14.08
CA LYS A 221 -19.15 1.40 -12.73
C LYS A 221 -20.23 0.38 -12.38
N LYS A 222 -21.12 0.05 -13.31
CA LYS A 222 -22.17 -0.97 -13.09
C LYS A 222 -21.56 -2.34 -12.85
N ILE A 223 -20.59 -2.75 -13.67
CA ILE A 223 -19.87 -4.02 -13.50
C ILE A 223 -19.21 -4.08 -12.11
N VAL A 224 -18.48 -3.02 -11.72
CA VAL A 224 -17.80 -2.98 -10.41
C VAL A 224 -18.79 -3.01 -9.25
N ARG A 225 -19.96 -2.38 -9.36
CA ARG A 225 -21.02 -2.47 -8.34
C ARG A 225 -21.49 -3.92 -8.17
N VAL A 226 -21.73 -4.65 -9.25
CA VAL A 226 -22.14 -6.06 -9.18
C VAL A 226 -21.02 -6.89 -8.54
N LEU A 227 -19.77 -6.73 -8.99
CA LEU A 227 -18.62 -7.41 -8.39
C LEU A 227 -18.48 -7.10 -6.90
N SER A 228 -18.72 -5.85 -6.45
CA SER A 228 -18.67 -5.50 -5.03
C SER A 228 -19.79 -6.14 -4.18
N ILE A 229 -20.90 -6.54 -4.81
CA ILE A 229 -22.01 -7.23 -4.15
C ILE A 229 -21.73 -8.73 -4.10
N GLU A 230 -21.21 -9.30 -5.19
CA GLU A 230 -20.89 -10.73 -5.30
C GLU A 230 -19.73 -11.17 -4.42
N ASN A 231 -18.79 -10.25 -4.13
CA ASN A 231 -17.66 -10.52 -3.25
C ASN A 231 -17.99 -10.04 -1.83
N ASP A 232 -17.55 -10.81 -0.84
CA ASP A 232 -17.90 -10.59 0.57
C ASP A 232 -16.87 -9.74 1.30
N SER A 233 -15.69 -9.54 0.71
CA SER A 233 -14.66 -8.66 1.24
C SER A 233 -14.01 -7.78 0.17
N ILE A 234 -13.45 -6.66 0.62
CA ILE A 234 -12.60 -5.79 -0.21
C ILE A 234 -11.34 -6.52 -0.71
N CYS A 235 -10.88 -7.53 0.03
CA CYS A 235 -9.75 -8.37 -0.34
C CYS A 235 -10.03 -9.20 -1.60
N GLU A 236 -11.24 -9.75 -1.70
CA GLU A 236 -11.66 -10.47 -2.90
C GLU A 236 -11.78 -9.52 -4.10
N VAL A 237 -12.28 -8.29 -3.86
CA VAL A 237 -12.40 -7.27 -4.91
C VAL A 237 -11.04 -6.87 -5.47
N LYS A 238 -10.02 -6.60 -4.63
CA LYS A 238 -8.70 -6.18 -5.13
C LYS A 238 -8.03 -7.26 -5.98
N GLU A 239 -8.18 -8.54 -5.62
CA GLU A 239 -7.65 -9.68 -6.41
C GLU A 239 -8.22 -9.73 -7.84
N LEU A 240 -9.43 -9.19 -8.07
CA LEU A 240 -10.01 -9.12 -9.42
C LEU A 240 -9.18 -8.30 -10.39
N ILE A 241 -8.39 -7.33 -9.92
CA ILE A 241 -7.55 -6.45 -10.75
C ILE A 241 -6.52 -7.25 -11.55
N PHE A 242 -6.04 -8.36 -10.97
CA PHE A 242 -5.07 -9.28 -11.58
C PHE A 242 -5.69 -10.59 -12.07
N SER A 243 -7.00 -10.76 -11.90
CA SER A 243 -7.72 -11.96 -12.35
C SER A 243 -7.72 -12.09 -13.88
N LYS A 244 -7.36 -13.28 -14.37
CA LYS A 244 -7.45 -13.62 -15.80
C LYS A 244 -8.90 -13.73 -16.28
N ASP A 245 -9.83 -14.02 -15.37
CA ASP A 245 -11.25 -14.22 -15.68
C ASP A 245 -12.05 -12.92 -15.63
N LEU A 246 -11.45 -11.78 -15.26
CA LEU A 246 -12.15 -10.50 -15.11
C LEU A 246 -12.94 -10.13 -16.37
N LYS A 247 -12.39 -10.40 -17.56
CA LYS A 247 -13.07 -10.13 -18.83
C LYS A 247 -14.34 -10.97 -18.96
N LYS A 248 -14.24 -12.28 -18.76
CA LYS A 248 -15.38 -13.20 -18.83
C LYS A 248 -16.44 -12.82 -17.78
N LYS A 249 -16.04 -12.58 -16.53
CA LYS A 249 -16.94 -12.11 -15.48
C LYS A 249 -17.68 -10.82 -15.87
N SER A 250 -16.97 -9.87 -16.49
CA SER A 250 -17.57 -8.62 -16.97
C SER A 250 -18.60 -8.88 -18.08
N GLU A 251 -18.30 -9.77 -19.02
CA GLU A 251 -19.23 -10.16 -20.09
C GLU A 251 -20.49 -10.86 -19.54
N ASP A 252 -20.31 -11.80 -18.62
CA ASP A 252 -21.41 -12.53 -17.95
C ASP A 252 -22.34 -11.57 -17.19
N ILE A 253 -21.77 -10.58 -16.48
CA ILE A 253 -22.54 -9.53 -15.79
C ILE A 253 -23.33 -8.68 -16.79
N ILE A 254 -22.73 -8.32 -17.92
CA ILE A 254 -23.43 -7.51 -18.94
C ILE A 254 -24.60 -8.27 -19.56
N ILE A 255 -24.40 -9.56 -19.89
CA ILE A 255 -25.47 -10.41 -20.40
C ILE A 255 -26.60 -10.50 -19.36
N ALA A 256 -26.27 -10.77 -18.10
CA ALA A 256 -27.25 -10.83 -17.04
C ALA A 256 -28.00 -9.50 -16.87
N LEU A 257 -27.31 -8.35 -16.93
CA LEU A 257 -27.92 -7.03 -16.82
C LEU A 257 -28.84 -6.69 -18.00
N GLN A 258 -28.59 -7.24 -19.19
CA GLN A 258 -29.47 -7.09 -20.35
C GLN A 258 -30.77 -7.88 -20.23
N ASP A 259 -30.76 -8.98 -19.47
CA ASP A 259 -31.93 -9.82 -19.23
C ASP A 259 -32.87 -9.24 -18.13
N PHE A 260 -32.43 -8.23 -17.38
CA PHE A 260 -33.23 -7.54 -16.36
C PHE A 260 -33.63 -6.13 -16.81
N ASP A 261 -34.87 -5.97 -17.28
CA ASP A 261 -35.49 -4.68 -17.66
C ASP A 261 -35.52 -3.59 -16.55
N TYR A 262 -35.17 -3.93 -15.30
CA TYR A 262 -35.48 -3.12 -14.10
C TYR A 262 -34.28 -2.68 -13.25
N TRP A 263 -33.06 -2.60 -13.80
CA TRP A 263 -31.96 -1.99 -13.04
C TRP A 263 -32.09 -0.45 -13.04
N VAL A 264 -32.84 0.06 -12.06
CA VAL A 264 -32.93 1.47 -11.68
C VAL A 264 -31.63 1.86 -10.97
N GLU A 265 -31.06 3.02 -11.34
CA GLU A 265 -29.74 3.55 -10.98
C GLU A 265 -29.38 3.65 -9.50
#